data_AF-A0AAW0FXA0-F1
#
_entry.id   AF-A0AAW0FXA0-F1
#
_cell.length_a   1.000
_cell.length_b   1.000
_cell.length_c   1.000
_cell.angle_alpha   90.00
_cell.angle_beta   90.00
_cell.angle_gamma   90.00
#
_symmetry.space_group_name_H-M   'P 1'
#
loop_
_entity.id
_entity.type
_entity.pdbx_description
1 polymer ?
#
loop_
_entity_poly.entity_id
_entity_poly.type
_entity_poly.pdbx_seq_one_letter_code
_entity_poly.pdbx_strand_id
1 'polypeptide(L)'
;MLIAVIERHPGWGYTSEIKEDNQKAKIVLTVVQNTLTHARSSIKGVLGRSFGDPDPNEPENDRLRVGCADIVQLTRDSIRTLDTNRLVVNKTRANLAMCTRFAFLRQEYRKPENEKDFWKGVDNELAALRNKYKADPKSLNKYFTDVLTKDVKIYGDSPDSGEVVATEKHDQQREVEAFAERTESQLTNLGNEDGEDD
;
A
#
# COMPACT_ATOMS: atom_id res chain seq x y z
N MET A 1 19.00 5.45 2.39
CA MET A 1 19.35 4.03 2.55
C MET A 1 18.98 3.57 3.96
N LEU A 2 18.51 2.33 4.15
CA LEU A 2 18.09 1.80 5.46
C LEU A 2 19.25 1.71 6.47
N ILE A 3 20.47 1.42 6.01
CA ILE A 3 21.67 1.46 6.88
C ILE A 3 21.85 2.84 7.51
N ALA A 4 21.63 3.92 6.76
CA ALA A 4 21.70 5.28 7.31
C ALA A 4 20.61 5.56 8.38
N VAL A 5 19.51 4.81 8.38
CA VAL A 5 18.51 4.87 9.47
C VAL A 5 19.03 4.12 10.69
N ILE A 6 19.55 2.91 10.50
CA ILE A 6 20.11 2.09 11.57
C ILE A 6 21.29 2.82 12.26
N GLU A 7 22.15 3.49 11.48
CA GLU A 7 23.26 4.32 11.99
C GLU A 7 22.80 5.50 12.86
N ARG A 8 21.60 6.05 12.61
CA ARG A 8 21.03 7.14 13.42
C ARG A 8 20.47 6.64 14.75
N HIS A 9 20.37 5.33 14.94
CA HIS A 9 19.80 4.69 16.12
C HIS A 9 20.77 3.64 16.70
N PRO A 10 21.92 4.06 17.25
CA PRO A 10 22.93 3.14 17.81
C PRO A 10 22.37 2.27 18.94
N GLY A 11 21.32 2.74 19.64
CA GLY A 11 20.59 1.96 20.65
C GLY A 11 19.88 0.70 20.13
N TRP A 12 19.81 0.51 18.80
CA TRP A 12 19.33 -0.74 18.18
C TRP A 12 20.44 -1.80 18.04
N GLY A 13 21.64 -1.53 18.58
CA GLY A 13 22.75 -2.46 18.58
C GLY A 13 23.65 -2.38 17.35
N TYR A 14 23.51 -1.36 16.50
CA TYR A 14 24.47 -1.08 15.42
C TYR A 14 25.42 0.05 15.86
N THR A 15 26.42 -0.32 16.66
CA THR A 15 27.41 0.60 17.23
C THR A 15 28.54 0.92 16.24
N SER A 16 29.34 1.94 16.54
CA SER A 16 30.56 2.25 15.76
C SER A 16 31.50 1.04 15.67
N GLU A 17 31.60 0.22 16.72
CA GLU A 17 32.46 -0.98 16.72
C GLU A 17 31.99 -2.02 15.69
N ILE A 18 30.67 -2.18 15.51
CA ILE A 18 30.09 -3.08 14.51
C ILE A 18 30.26 -2.50 13.10
N LYS A 19 30.21 -1.17 12.96
CA LYS A 19 30.41 -0.48 11.69
C LYS A 19 31.86 -0.54 11.21
N GLU A 20 32.81 -0.37 12.12
CA GLU A 20 34.25 -0.39 11.80
C GLU A 20 34.77 -1.81 11.50
N ASP A 21 34.09 -2.83 12.00
CA ASP A 21 34.36 -4.24 11.68
C ASP A 21 33.67 -4.65 10.37
N ASN A 22 34.45 -4.77 9.29
CA ASN A 22 33.97 -5.15 7.96
C ASN A 22 33.16 -6.45 7.94
N GLN A 23 33.52 -7.44 8.76
CA GLN A 23 32.80 -8.72 8.79
C GLN A 23 31.45 -8.55 9.46
N LYS A 24 31.40 -7.88 10.62
CA LYS A 24 30.14 -7.63 11.33
C LYS A 24 29.21 -6.71 10.55
N ALA A 25 29.73 -5.63 9.95
CA ALA A 25 28.96 -4.74 9.09
C ALA A 25 28.34 -5.49 7.90
N LYS A 26 29.11 -6.40 7.26
CA LYS A 26 28.61 -7.24 6.17
C LYS A 26 27.52 -8.21 6.62
N ILE A 27 27.66 -8.82 7.80
CA ILE A 27 26.64 -9.70 8.39
C ILE A 27 25.33 -8.92 8.60
N VAL A 28 25.39 -7.75 9.23
CA VAL A 28 24.21 -6.91 9.46
C VAL A 28 23.54 -6.53 8.14
N LEU A 29 24.31 -6.08 7.15
CA LEU A 29 23.78 -5.73 5.84
C LEU A 29 23.08 -6.92 5.18
N THR A 30 23.69 -8.11 5.24
CA THR A 30 23.15 -9.34 4.65
C THR A 30 21.83 -9.72 5.32
N VAL A 31 21.77 -9.67 6.66
CA VAL A 31 20.54 -9.94 7.43
C VAL A 31 19.44 -8.96 7.03
N VAL A 32 19.73 -7.66 6.99
CA VAL A 32 18.77 -6.63 6.58
C VAL A 32 18.26 -6.86 5.16
N GLN A 33 19.15 -7.14 4.22
CA GLN A 33 18.78 -7.42 2.82
C GLN A 33 17.88 -8.66 2.71
N ASN A 34 18.23 -9.74 3.40
CA ASN A 34 17.45 -10.98 3.40
C ASN A 34 16.07 -10.75 4.03
N THR A 35 16.00 -10.07 5.18
CA THR A 35 14.73 -9.74 5.84
C THR A 35 13.83 -8.90 4.94
N LEU A 36 14.37 -7.86 4.30
CA LEU A 36 13.59 -7.04 3.37
C LEU A 36 13.16 -7.82 2.11
N THR A 37 14.00 -8.71 1.61
CA THR A 37 13.69 -9.56 0.46
C THR A 37 12.54 -10.52 0.80
N HIS A 38 12.59 -11.15 1.98
CA HIS A 38 11.50 -11.99 2.47
C HIS A 38 10.22 -11.19 2.69
N ALA A 39 10.31 -10.01 3.30
CA ALA A 39 9.18 -9.10 3.47
C ALA A 39 8.51 -8.74 2.12
N ARG A 40 9.32 -8.36 1.13
CA ARG A 40 8.87 -8.09 -0.25
C ARG A 40 8.20 -9.32 -0.86
N SER A 41 8.77 -10.51 -0.68
CA SER A 41 8.15 -11.75 -1.17
C SER A 41 6.78 -12.01 -0.51
N SER A 42 6.71 -11.85 0.82
CA SER A 42 5.47 -12.05 1.58
C SER A 42 4.37 -11.07 1.16
N ILE A 43 4.68 -9.77 1.07
CA ILE A 43 3.73 -8.75 0.61
C ILE A 43 3.24 -9.07 -0.81
N LYS A 44 4.14 -9.45 -1.73
CA LYS A 44 3.77 -9.84 -3.11
C LYS A 44 2.79 -11.02 -3.09
N GLY A 45 3.00 -12.00 -2.20
CA GLY A 45 2.10 -13.13 -2.02
C GLY A 45 0.72 -12.73 -1.50
N VAL A 46 0.65 -11.79 -0.54
CA VAL A 46 -0.63 -11.26 -0.02
C VAL A 46 -1.39 -10.51 -1.12
N LEU A 47 -0.70 -9.65 -1.90
CA LEU A 47 -1.30 -8.93 -3.01
C LEU A 47 -1.93 -9.88 -4.04
N GLY A 48 -1.21 -10.93 -4.44
CA GLY A 48 -1.71 -11.91 -5.41
C GLY A 48 -2.99 -12.62 -4.96
N ARG A 49 -3.17 -12.85 -3.66
CA ARG A 49 -4.38 -13.47 -3.10
C ARG A 49 -5.52 -12.48 -2.85
N SER A 50 -5.27 -11.18 -2.93
CA SER A 50 -6.25 -10.15 -2.53
C SER A 50 -7.32 -9.85 -3.57
N PHE A 51 -7.19 -10.37 -4.79
CA PHE A 51 -8.04 -9.99 -5.92
C PHE A 51 -9.41 -10.68 -5.95
N GLY A 52 -9.56 -11.81 -5.24
CA GLY A 52 -10.75 -12.66 -5.34
C GLY A 52 -10.99 -13.20 -6.75
N ASP A 53 -12.16 -13.79 -6.94
CA ASP A 53 -12.62 -14.34 -8.22
C ASP A 53 -13.67 -13.41 -8.87
N PRO A 54 -13.85 -13.43 -10.20
CA PRO A 54 -14.98 -12.77 -10.84
C PRO A 54 -16.31 -13.27 -10.26
N ASP A 55 -17.30 -12.39 -10.11
CA ASP A 55 -18.62 -12.80 -9.63
C ASP A 55 -19.24 -13.82 -10.60
N PRO A 56 -19.62 -15.04 -10.14
CA PRO A 56 -20.21 -16.05 -11.00
C PRO A 56 -21.57 -15.63 -11.57
N ASN A 57 -22.26 -14.67 -10.95
CA ASN A 57 -23.57 -14.16 -11.40
C ASN A 57 -23.44 -13.01 -12.40
N GLU A 58 -22.33 -12.28 -12.37
CA GLU A 58 -22.02 -11.19 -13.31
C GLU A 58 -20.59 -11.32 -13.86
N PRO A 59 -20.27 -12.41 -14.60
CA PRO A 59 -18.89 -12.71 -15.01
C PRO A 59 -18.30 -11.69 -16.00
N GLU A 60 -19.14 -10.92 -16.68
CA GLU A 60 -18.74 -9.84 -17.58
C GLU A 60 -18.45 -8.53 -16.83
N ASN A 61 -18.90 -8.41 -15.58
CA ASN A 61 -18.70 -7.24 -14.76
C ASN A 61 -17.39 -7.38 -13.96
N ASP A 62 -16.28 -6.99 -14.60
CA ASP A 62 -14.93 -7.05 -14.03
C ASP A 62 -14.76 -6.28 -12.70
N ARG A 63 -15.74 -5.44 -12.34
CA ARG A 63 -15.76 -4.64 -11.12
C ARG A 63 -16.28 -5.42 -9.91
N LEU A 64 -17.10 -6.44 -10.10
CA LEU A 64 -17.63 -7.25 -9.00
C LEU A 64 -16.74 -8.47 -8.80
N ARG A 65 -16.08 -8.50 -7.63
CA ARG A 65 -15.16 -9.57 -7.23
C ARG A 65 -15.65 -10.20 -5.94
N VAL A 66 -15.81 -11.52 -5.95
CA VAL A 66 -16.21 -12.29 -4.75
C VAL A 66 -14.95 -12.82 -4.06
N GLY A 67 -14.96 -12.82 -2.72
CA GLY A 67 -13.82 -13.27 -1.92
C GLY A 67 -12.57 -12.39 -2.03
N CYS A 68 -12.71 -11.16 -2.56
CA CYS A 68 -11.62 -10.20 -2.59
C CYS A 68 -11.45 -9.51 -1.23
N ALA A 69 -10.21 -9.12 -0.91
CA ALA A 69 -9.93 -8.37 0.30
C ALA A 69 -10.14 -6.87 0.06
N ASP A 70 -10.90 -6.22 0.94
CA ASP A 70 -10.94 -4.76 0.99
C ASP A 70 -9.54 -4.18 1.32
N ILE A 71 -9.35 -2.88 1.09
CA ILE A 71 -8.02 -2.26 1.22
C ILE A 71 -7.48 -2.28 2.66
N VAL A 72 -8.37 -2.22 3.65
CA VAL A 72 -7.98 -2.24 5.06
C VAL A 72 -7.59 -3.67 5.46
N GLN A 73 -8.33 -4.67 5.01
CA GLN A 73 -8.02 -6.09 5.19
C GLN A 73 -6.69 -6.45 4.52
N LEU A 74 -6.48 -6.05 3.26
CA LEU A 74 -5.20 -6.21 2.56
C LEU A 74 -4.04 -5.57 3.34
N THR A 75 -4.25 -4.34 3.85
CA THR A 75 -3.22 -3.64 4.63
C THR A 75 -2.90 -4.37 5.93
N ARG A 76 -3.92 -4.84 6.66
CA ARG A 76 -3.73 -5.60 7.91
C ARG A 76 -3.02 -6.92 7.66
N ASP A 77 -3.41 -7.66 6.63
CA ASP A 77 -2.78 -8.94 6.31
C ASP A 77 -1.34 -8.76 5.85
N SER A 78 -1.06 -7.69 5.08
CA SER A 78 0.30 -7.33 4.72
C SER A 78 1.15 -7.03 5.96
N ILE A 79 0.65 -6.22 6.91
CA ILE A 79 1.35 -5.93 8.17
C ILE A 79 1.62 -7.21 8.98
N ARG A 80 0.63 -8.11 9.08
CA ARG A 80 0.76 -9.38 9.81
C ARG A 80 1.86 -10.27 9.24
N THR A 81 2.06 -10.28 7.93
CA THR A 81 3.16 -11.06 7.33
C THR A 81 4.55 -10.50 7.64
N LEU A 82 4.65 -9.24 8.05
CA LEU A 82 5.90 -8.60 8.45
C LEU A 82 6.20 -8.77 9.94
N ASP A 83 5.16 -9.02 10.76
CA ASP A 83 5.26 -9.23 12.21
C ASP A 83 5.65 -10.68 12.58
N THR A 84 6.58 -11.25 11.81
CA THR A 84 7.03 -12.65 11.99
C THR A 84 7.95 -12.84 13.19
N ASN A 85 8.55 -11.76 13.69
CA ASN A 85 9.31 -11.75 14.93
C ASN A 85 8.63 -10.76 15.86
N ARG A 86 8.02 -11.26 16.95
CA ARG A 86 7.27 -10.60 18.04
C ARG A 86 8.01 -9.44 18.77
N LEU A 87 8.92 -8.74 18.10
CA LEU A 87 9.74 -7.63 18.60
C LEU A 87 9.02 -6.29 18.49
N VAL A 88 7.92 -6.19 17.72
CA VAL A 88 7.10 -4.99 17.69
C VAL A 88 6.06 -5.08 18.81
N VAL A 89 6.40 -4.50 19.96
CA VAL A 89 5.51 -4.36 21.14
C VAL A 89 4.21 -3.59 20.81
N ASN A 90 4.16 -2.91 19.66
CA ASN A 90 3.00 -2.18 19.18
C ASN A 90 2.37 -2.85 17.96
N LYS A 91 1.17 -3.42 18.13
CA LYS A 91 0.30 -3.85 17.02
C LYS A 91 0.12 -2.68 16.05
N THR A 92 0.88 -2.68 14.96
CA THR A 92 0.81 -1.61 13.96
C THR A 92 -0.58 -1.68 13.33
N ARG A 93 -1.38 -0.63 13.56
CA ARG A 93 -2.73 -0.53 13.00
C ARG A 93 -2.64 0.00 11.57
N ALA A 94 -3.49 -0.54 10.70
CA ALA A 94 -3.70 0.02 9.38
C ALA A 94 -4.11 1.49 9.51
N ASN A 95 -3.54 2.35 8.67
CA ASN A 95 -3.90 3.76 8.57
C ASN A 95 -4.03 4.15 7.10
N LEU A 96 -4.65 5.30 6.84
CA LEU A 96 -4.95 5.78 5.49
C LEU A 96 -3.73 5.82 4.57
N ALA A 97 -2.58 6.27 5.08
CA ALA A 97 -1.35 6.34 4.30
C ALA A 97 -0.81 4.94 3.94
N MET A 98 -1.02 3.93 4.79
CA MET A 98 -0.70 2.54 4.45
C MET A 98 -1.67 1.98 3.41
N CYS A 99 -2.99 2.19 3.60
CA CYS A 99 -4.01 1.78 2.64
C CYS A 99 -3.72 2.35 1.23
N THR A 100 -3.39 3.63 1.15
CA THR A 100 -3.01 4.30 -0.11
C THR A 100 -1.81 3.62 -0.79
N ARG A 101 -0.78 3.27 -0.01
CA ARG A 101 0.41 2.59 -0.55
C ARG A 101 0.07 1.18 -1.04
N PHE A 102 -0.75 0.43 -0.30
CA PHE A 102 -1.15 -0.91 -0.71
C PHE A 102 -2.11 -0.90 -1.90
N ALA A 103 -2.97 0.11 -2.04
CA ALA A 103 -3.82 0.31 -3.21
C ALA A 103 -2.96 0.53 -4.45
N PHE A 104 -1.92 1.38 -4.34
CA PHE A 104 -0.94 1.54 -5.40
C PHE A 104 -0.20 0.24 -5.74
N LEU A 105 0.28 -0.50 -4.73
CA LEU A 105 0.93 -1.79 -4.97
C LEU A 105 -0.01 -2.80 -5.65
N ARG A 106 -1.29 -2.82 -5.27
CA ARG A 106 -2.31 -3.68 -5.87
C ARG A 106 -2.60 -3.29 -7.32
N GLN A 107 -2.67 -2.00 -7.63
CA GLN A 107 -2.76 -1.50 -9.01
C GLN A 107 -1.56 -1.93 -9.84
N GLU A 108 -0.34 -1.73 -9.34
CA GLU A 108 0.89 -2.11 -10.07
C GLU A 108 1.01 -3.62 -10.28
N TYR A 109 0.45 -4.43 -9.37
CA TYR A 109 0.48 -5.89 -9.48
C TYR A 109 -0.35 -6.38 -10.67
N ARG A 110 -1.43 -5.66 -11.03
CA ARG A 110 -2.29 -6.01 -12.19
C ARG A 110 -1.66 -5.69 -13.54
N LYS A 111 -0.60 -4.90 -13.59
CA LYS A 111 0.05 -4.54 -14.87
C LYS A 111 0.78 -5.77 -15.43
N PRO A 112 0.48 -6.22 -16.67
CA PRO A 112 1.15 -7.38 -17.28
C PRO A 112 2.67 -7.20 -17.37
N GLU A 113 3.13 -5.97 -17.60
CA GLU A 113 4.55 -5.56 -17.65
C GLU A 113 5.34 -6.00 -16.39
N ASN A 114 4.64 -6.14 -15.26
CA ASN A 114 5.22 -6.36 -13.94
C ASN A 114 5.24 -7.83 -13.51
N GLU A 115 4.78 -8.76 -14.36
CA GLU A 115 4.69 -10.19 -14.00
C GLU A 115 6.05 -10.78 -13.56
N LYS A 116 7.10 -10.51 -14.35
CA LYS A 116 8.46 -11.03 -14.12
C LYS A 116 9.18 -10.30 -12.98
N ASP A 117 9.18 -8.97 -13.03
CA ASP A 117 9.94 -8.11 -12.11
C ASP A 117 9.06 -7.08 -11.39
N PHE A 118 7.98 -7.53 -10.74
CA PHE A 118 6.99 -6.68 -10.05
C PHE A 118 7.60 -5.51 -9.29
N TRP A 119 8.59 -5.81 -8.46
CA TRP A 119 9.24 -4.83 -7.59
C TRP A 119 10.02 -3.76 -8.35
N LYS A 120 10.65 -4.12 -9.47
CA LYS A 120 11.32 -3.18 -10.37
C LYS A 120 10.30 -2.30 -11.09
N GLY A 121 9.17 -2.88 -11.49
CA GLY A 121 8.04 -2.15 -12.06
C GLY A 121 7.50 -1.07 -11.13
N VAL A 122 7.22 -1.45 -9.88
CA VAL A 122 6.82 -0.52 -8.81
C VAL A 122 7.84 0.61 -8.63
N ASP A 123 9.13 0.28 -8.56
CA ASP A 123 10.20 1.27 -8.36
C ASP A 123 10.31 2.24 -9.56
N ASN A 124 10.17 1.72 -10.79
CA ASN A 124 10.16 2.52 -12.02
C ASN A 124 8.95 3.48 -12.07
N GLU A 125 7.75 2.98 -11.77
CA GLU A 125 6.53 3.80 -11.76
C GLU A 125 6.62 4.90 -10.69
N LEU A 126 7.09 4.57 -9.47
CA LEU A 126 7.30 5.57 -8.43
C LEU A 126 8.33 6.63 -8.84
N ALA A 127 9.40 6.25 -9.53
CA ALA A 127 10.37 7.20 -10.06
C ALA A 127 9.73 8.10 -11.14
N ALA A 128 8.96 7.53 -12.04
CA ALA A 128 8.24 8.26 -13.08
C ALA A 128 7.25 9.27 -12.48
N LEU A 129 6.42 8.85 -11.52
CA LEU A 129 5.47 9.73 -10.84
C LEU A 129 6.17 10.87 -10.08
N ARG A 130 7.25 10.58 -9.36
CA ARG A 130 8.04 11.60 -8.64
C ARG A 130 8.65 12.62 -9.59
N ASN A 131 9.12 12.17 -10.76
CA ASN A 131 9.68 13.06 -11.78
C ASN A 131 8.56 13.90 -12.43
N LYS A 132 7.44 13.27 -12.79
CA LYS A 132 6.28 13.91 -13.41
C LYS A 132 5.70 15.03 -12.54
N TYR A 133 5.55 14.77 -11.24
CA TYR A 133 4.94 15.70 -10.29
C TYR A 133 5.96 16.44 -9.41
N LYS A 134 7.23 16.50 -9.82
CA LYS A 134 8.31 17.12 -9.03
C LYS A 134 8.02 18.57 -8.63
N ALA A 135 7.39 19.34 -9.51
CA ALA A 135 7.03 20.73 -9.29
C ALA A 135 5.66 20.92 -8.62
N ASP A 136 4.85 19.86 -8.52
CA ASP A 136 3.49 19.92 -7.98
C ASP A 136 3.18 18.72 -7.07
N PRO A 137 3.56 18.81 -5.78
CA PRO A 137 3.25 17.79 -4.79
C PRO A 137 1.75 17.55 -4.57
N LYS A 138 0.88 18.55 -4.84
CA LYS A 138 -0.57 18.39 -4.67
C LYS A 138 -1.12 17.41 -5.71
N SER A 139 -0.66 17.49 -6.95
CA SER A 139 -1.01 16.53 -7.99
C SER A 139 -0.52 15.11 -7.70
N LEU A 140 0.65 14.95 -7.07
CA LEU A 140 1.12 13.63 -6.64
C LEU A 140 0.20 13.04 -5.56
N ASN A 141 -0.21 13.84 -4.58
CA ASN A 141 -1.16 13.41 -3.56
C ASN A 141 -2.52 13.06 -4.17
N LYS A 142 -3.04 13.90 -5.08
CA LYS A 142 -4.27 13.64 -5.82
C LYS A 142 -4.21 12.31 -6.57
N TYR A 143 -3.12 12.03 -7.28
CA TYR A 143 -2.92 10.75 -7.95
C TYR A 143 -3.07 9.57 -6.99
N PHE A 144 -2.40 9.61 -5.84
CA PHE A 144 -2.49 8.53 -4.87
C PHE A 144 -3.88 8.40 -4.24
N THR A 145 -4.60 9.51 -4.04
CA THR A 145 -6.00 9.46 -3.62
C THR A 145 -6.87 8.81 -4.70
N ASP A 146 -6.72 9.18 -5.97
CA ASP A 146 -7.48 8.57 -7.08
C ASP A 146 -7.23 7.07 -7.17
N VAL A 147 -6.00 6.62 -6.90
CA VAL A 147 -5.66 5.20 -6.83
C VAL A 147 -6.42 4.52 -5.69
N LEU A 148 -6.44 5.09 -4.49
CA LEU A 148 -7.17 4.54 -3.35
C LEU A 148 -8.68 4.51 -3.61
N THR A 149 -9.26 5.57 -4.16
CA THR A 149 -10.70 5.65 -4.45
C THR A 149 -11.12 4.60 -5.47
N LYS A 150 -10.35 4.43 -6.55
CA LYS A 150 -10.60 3.37 -7.55
C LYS A 150 -10.53 1.98 -6.92
N ASP A 151 -9.57 1.78 -6.03
CA ASP A 151 -9.40 0.52 -5.32
C ASP A 151 -10.61 0.23 -4.41
N VAL A 152 -11.04 1.18 -3.58
CA VAL A 152 -12.26 1.04 -2.76
C VAL A 152 -13.49 0.76 -3.62
N LYS A 153 -13.64 1.44 -4.75
CA LYS A 153 -14.78 1.22 -5.67
C LYS A 153 -14.82 -0.19 -6.28
N ILE A 154 -13.67 -0.84 -6.45
CA ILE A 154 -13.60 -2.17 -7.07
C ILE A 154 -13.73 -3.29 -6.02
N TYR A 155 -13.24 -3.07 -4.79
CA TYR A 155 -13.12 -4.16 -3.80
C TYR A 155 -13.73 -3.85 -2.42
N GLY A 156 -14.29 -2.65 -2.22
CA GLY A 156 -14.85 -2.21 -0.95
C GLY A 156 -16.15 -2.90 -0.57
N ASP A 157 -17.01 -3.19 -1.56
CA ASP A 157 -18.33 -3.79 -1.34
C ASP A 157 -18.32 -5.34 -1.36
N SER A 158 -17.16 -5.97 -1.13
CA SER A 158 -17.07 -7.43 -1.13
C SER A 158 -17.88 -8.01 0.05
N PRO A 159 -18.94 -8.81 -0.21
CA PRO A 159 -19.84 -9.34 0.83
C PRO A 159 -19.13 -10.34 1.77
N ASP A 160 -17.93 -10.78 1.42
CA ASP A 160 -17.14 -11.76 2.18
C ASP A 160 -16.09 -11.10 3.11
N SER A 161 -16.24 -9.80 3.39
CA SER A 161 -15.41 -9.05 4.36
C SER A 161 -15.63 -9.47 5.83
N GLY A 162 -16.10 -10.69 6.08
CA GLY A 162 -15.98 -11.42 7.34
C GLY A 162 -16.75 -10.82 8.53
N GLU A 163 -17.89 -11.43 8.83
CA GLU A 163 -18.90 -11.08 9.85
C GLU A 163 -18.42 -11.14 11.33
N VAL A 164 -17.12 -11.25 11.63
CA VAL A 164 -16.64 -11.59 13.00
C VAL A 164 -15.81 -10.51 13.70
N VAL A 165 -15.64 -9.30 13.14
CA VAL A 165 -14.99 -8.16 13.84
C VAL A 165 -15.66 -6.83 13.46
N ALA A 166 -16.99 -6.75 13.55
CA ALA A 166 -17.79 -5.76 12.86
C ALA A 166 -17.69 -4.30 13.36
N THR A 167 -17.19 -4.02 14.56
CA THR A 167 -17.19 -2.64 15.09
C THR A 167 -15.95 -1.82 14.72
N GLU A 168 -14.72 -2.31 14.97
CA GLU A 168 -13.51 -1.55 14.58
C GLU A 168 -13.17 -1.64 13.07
N LYS A 169 -13.57 -2.74 12.39
CA LYS A 169 -13.35 -2.86 10.94
C LYS A 169 -14.17 -1.84 10.14
N HIS A 170 -15.42 -1.64 10.55
CA HIS A 170 -16.36 -0.79 9.83
C HIS A 170 -16.02 0.70 9.97
N ASP A 171 -15.49 1.13 11.12
CA ASP A 171 -15.13 2.53 11.33
C ASP A 171 -13.91 2.96 10.50
N GLN A 172 -12.87 2.12 10.43
CA GLN A 172 -11.68 2.42 9.63
C GLN A 172 -11.97 2.40 8.12
N GLN A 173 -12.83 1.48 7.69
CA GLN A 173 -13.29 1.42 6.30
C GLN A 173 -14.16 2.65 5.97
N ARG A 174 -15.09 3.02 6.85
CA ARG A 174 -15.89 4.26 6.72
C ARG A 174 -15.03 5.52 6.68
N GLU A 175 -13.94 5.59 7.45
CA GLU A 175 -13.01 6.71 7.39
C GLU A 175 -12.30 6.81 6.04
N VAL A 176 -11.92 5.66 5.46
CA VAL A 176 -11.30 5.60 4.14
C VAL A 176 -12.30 5.99 3.04
N GLU A 177 -13.52 5.47 3.11
CA GLU A 177 -14.62 5.81 2.19
C GLU A 177 -15.00 7.29 2.30
N ALA A 178 -15.25 7.80 3.51
CA ALA A 178 -15.58 9.20 3.73
C ALA A 178 -14.45 10.15 3.28
N PHE A 179 -13.18 9.72 3.37
CA PHE A 179 -12.07 10.49 2.81
C PHE A 179 -12.08 10.48 1.28
N ALA A 180 -12.33 9.32 0.65
CA ALA A 180 -12.46 9.18 -0.79
C ALA A 180 -13.60 10.05 -1.33
N GLU A 181 -14.79 10.00 -0.71
CA GLU A 181 -15.97 10.78 -1.08
C GLU A 181 -15.77 12.30 -0.90
N ARG A 182 -15.16 12.74 0.20
CA ARG A 182 -14.82 14.16 0.41
C ARG A 182 -13.85 14.65 -0.65
N THR A 183 -12.91 13.80 -1.07
CA THR A 183 -11.94 14.18 -2.10
C THR A 183 -12.59 14.26 -3.48
N GLU A 184 -13.44 13.29 -3.86
CA GLU A 184 -14.20 13.36 -5.10
C GLU A 184 -15.07 14.63 -5.18
N SER A 185 -15.74 14.98 -4.08
CA SER A 185 -16.58 16.19 -4.00
C SER A 185 -15.79 17.51 -4.10
N GLN A 186 -14.54 17.54 -3.63
CA GLN A 186 -13.66 18.71 -3.79
C GLN A 186 -13.13 18.83 -5.23
N LEU A 187 -13.03 17.71 -5.95
CA LEU A 187 -12.56 17.68 -7.34
C LEU A 187 -13.65 18.09 -8.34
N THR A 188 -14.92 17.78 -8.07
CA THR A 188 -16.05 18.21 -8.92
C THR A 188 -16.33 19.70 -8.81
N ASN A 189 -16.14 20.30 -7.63
CA ASN A 189 -16.34 21.75 -7.45
C ASN A 189 -15.27 22.61 -8.12
N LEU A 190 -14.04 22.10 -8.30
CA LEU A 190 -12.96 22.80 -9.02
C LEU A 190 -13.09 22.76 -10.55
N GLY A 191 -14.03 21.98 -11.09
CA GLY A 191 -14.29 21.87 -12.54
C GLY A 191 -15.42 22.75 -13.07
N ASN A 192 -16.12 23.48 -12.20
CA ASN A 192 -17.31 24.26 -12.55
C ASN A 192 -17.10 25.79 -12.49
N GLU A 193 -15.88 26.29 -12.26
CA GLU A 193 -15.60 27.75 -12.16
C GLU A 193 -15.09 28.38 -13.48
N ASP A 194 -15.03 27.65 -14.60
CA ASP A 194 -14.50 28.16 -15.88
C ASP A 194 -15.60 28.41 -16.96
N GLY A 195 -16.80 28.84 -16.56
CA GLY A 195 -17.87 29.04 -17.53
C GLY A 195 -18.99 29.97 -17.10
N GLU A 196 -18.70 31.26 -16.99
CA GLU A 196 -19.66 32.35 -17.25
C GLU A 196 -18.91 33.69 -17.24
N ASP A 197 -18.51 34.15 -18.42
CA ASP A 197 -18.33 35.58 -18.73
C ASP A 197 -18.37 35.71 -20.27
N ASP A 198 -19.59 35.93 -20.80
CA ASP A 198 -19.87 36.62 -22.06
C ASP A 198 -21.27 37.26 -22.00
#